data_AF-A0A6N9SKX1-F1
#
_entry.id   AF-A0A6N9SKX1-F1
#
_cell.length_a   1.000
_cell.length_b   1.000
_cell.length_c   1.000
_cell.angle_alpha   90.00
_cell.angle_beta   90.00
_cell.angle_gamma   90.00
#
_symmetry.space_group_name_H-M   'P 1'
#
loop_
_entity.id
_entity.type
_entity.pdbx_description
1 polymer ?
#
loop_
_entity_poly.entity_id
_entity_poly.type
_entity_poly.pdbx_seq_one_letter_code
_entity_poly.pdbx_strand_id
1 'polypeptide(L)' 'QSAALSGVDSLYSIVQMPRGIPVGTLAIGKAGAANAALLAAQILATHDKELHQRLNDWRKAQTDEVLENPDPRGAA' A
#
# COMPACT_ATOMS: atom_id res chain seq x y z
N GLN A 1 10.62 10.31 12.89
CA GLN A 1 11.17 8.93 12.79
C GLN A 1 11.84 8.61 14.12
N SER A 2 11.60 7.44 14.71
CA SER A 2 12.54 6.90 15.70
C SER A 2 13.86 6.68 14.98
N ALA A 3 14.77 7.64 15.09
CA ALA A 3 16.01 7.68 14.32
C ALA A 3 16.95 6.52 14.68
N ALA A 4 16.76 5.91 15.86
CA ALA A 4 17.62 4.84 16.36
C ALA A 4 17.33 3.47 15.74
N LEU A 5 16.07 3.17 15.41
CA LEU A 5 15.63 1.81 15.05
C LEU A 5 14.96 1.68 13.69
N SER A 6 15.03 2.72 12.85
CA SER A 6 14.46 2.72 11.48
C SER A 6 12.98 2.29 11.42
N GLY A 7 12.22 2.54 12.50
CA GLY A 7 10.81 2.20 12.62
C GLY A 7 10.49 0.74 13.00
N VAL A 8 11.50 -0.10 13.32
CA VAL A 8 11.27 -1.48 13.80
C VAL A 8 10.50 -1.49 15.13
N ASP A 9 10.80 -0.53 16.00
CA ASP A 9 10.05 -0.30 17.25
C ASP A 9 8.57 -0.01 16.98
N SER A 10 8.32 0.91 16.06
CA SER A 10 6.98 1.30 15.63
C SER A 10 6.23 0.12 15.02
N LEU A 11 6.91 -0.68 14.18
CA LEU A 11 6.33 -1.88 13.58
C LEU A 11 5.90 -2.88 14.66
N TYR A 12 6.79 -3.23 15.59
CA TYR A 12 6.49 -4.21 16.63
C TYR A 12 5.46 -3.72 17.64
N SER A 13 5.41 -2.43 17.94
CA SER A 13 4.35 -1.85 18.77
C SER A 13 2.95 -1.91 18.12
N ILE A 14 2.85 -2.05 16.80
CA ILE A 14 1.58 -2.07 16.07
C ILE A 14 1.18 -3.50 15.66
N VAL A 15 2.10 -4.27 15.06
CA VAL A 15 1.77 -5.56 14.42
C VAL A 15 1.57 -6.70 15.42
N GLN A 16 2.22 -6.63 16.58
CA GLN A 16 2.23 -7.72 17.57
C GLN A 16 1.03 -7.68 18.51
N MET A 17 -0.18 -7.56 17.95
CA MET A 17 -1.40 -7.56 18.74
C MET A 17 -1.69 -8.96 19.31
N PRO A 18 -2.05 -9.07 20.60
CA PRO A 18 -2.45 -10.33 21.19
C PRO A 18 -3.78 -10.82 20.58
N ARG A 19 -4.06 -12.12 20.75
CA ARG A 19 -5.31 -12.73 20.29
C ARG A 19 -6.53 -11.95 20.78
N GLY A 20 -7.42 -11.60 19.85
CA GLY A 20 -8.73 -11.00 20.14
C GLY A 20 -8.96 -9.63 19.50
N ILE A 21 -7.90 -8.84 19.29
CA ILE A 21 -8.00 -7.47 18.74
C ILE A 21 -7.06 -7.35 17.54
N PRO A 22 -7.54 -7.58 16.31
CA PRO A 22 -6.68 -7.58 15.13
C PRO A 22 -6.35 -6.15 14.66
N VAL A 23 -5.13 -5.95 14.17
CA VAL A 23 -4.69 -4.72 13.49
C VAL A 23 -3.99 -5.08 12.18
N GLY A 24 -4.58 -4.69 11.05
CA GLY A 24 -3.97 -4.85 9.73
C GLY A 24 -2.81 -3.89 9.56
N THR A 25 -1.57 -4.38 9.68
CA THR A 25 -0.36 -3.55 9.66
C THR A 25 0.29 -3.55 8.27
N LEU A 26 0.74 -2.38 7.82
CA LEU A 26 1.39 -2.18 6.53
C LEU A 26 2.88 -1.83 6.73
N ALA A 27 3.61 -1.66 5.62
CA ALA A 27 5.04 -1.36 5.65
C ALA A 27 5.40 -0.11 6.46
N ILE A 28 6.66 0.02 6.90
CA ILE A 28 7.15 1.22 7.58
C ILE A 28 7.22 2.40 6.58
N GLY A 29 6.80 3.59 7.03
CA GLY A 29 6.99 4.83 6.29
C GLY A 29 6.00 5.06 5.14
N LYS A 30 6.43 5.83 4.13
CA LYS A 30 5.55 6.36 3.07
C LYS A 30 4.85 5.26 2.25
N ALA A 31 5.55 4.18 1.94
CA ALA A 31 4.98 3.05 1.19
C ALA A 31 3.82 2.40 1.96
N GLY A 32 3.95 2.23 3.28
CA GLY A 32 2.87 1.72 4.11
C GLY A 32 1.69 2.66 4.21
N ALA A 33 1.92 3.97 4.30
CA ALA A 33 0.85 4.96 4.31
C ALA A 33 0.02 4.91 3.02
N ALA A 34 0.67 4.85 1.85
CA ALA A 34 -0.02 4.70 0.57
C ALA A 34 -0.79 3.37 0.49
N ASN A 35 -0.16 2.27 0.90
CA ASN A 35 -0.79 0.95 0.88
C ASN A 35 -1.94 0.81 1.88
N ALA A 36 -1.89 1.50 3.02
CA ALA A 36 -2.99 1.53 3.99
C ALA A 36 -4.21 2.24 3.39
N ALA A 37 -4.01 3.35 2.67
CA ALA A 37 -5.09 4.01 1.93
C ALA A 37 -5.67 3.12 0.84
N LEU A 38 -4.83 2.42 0.07
CA LEU A 38 -5.28 1.46 -0.95
C LEU A 38 -6.02 0.26 -0.35
N LEU A 39 -5.58 -0.26 0.80
CA LEU A 39 -6.28 -1.34 1.51
C LEU A 39 -7.66 -0.86 2.00
N ALA A 40 -7.73 0.32 2.61
CA ALA A 40 -9.00 0.91 3.02
C ALA A 40 -9.94 1.12 1.83
N ALA A 41 -9.43 1.66 0.71
CA ALA A 41 -10.21 1.83 -0.51
C ALA A 41 -10.75 0.48 -1.03
N GLN A 42 -9.94 -0.58 -1.00
CA GLN A 42 -10.38 -1.93 -1.39
C GLN A 42 -11.47 -2.50 -0.47
N ILE A 43 -11.39 -2.23 0.84
CA ILE A 43 -12.45 -2.61 1.79
C ILE A 43 -13.75 -1.86 1.43
N LEU A 44 -13.69 -0.54 1.21
CA LEU A 44 -14.87 0.26 0.84
C LEU A 44 -15.47 -0.17 -0.51
N ALA A 45 -14.63 -0.49 -1.49
CA ALA A 45 -15.04 -0.91 -2.83
C ALA A 45 -15.84 -2.22 -2.87
N THR A 46 -15.84 -3.00 -1.79
CA THR A 46 -16.73 -4.18 -1.67
C THR A 46 -18.22 -3.80 -1.76
N HIS A 47 -18.57 -2.58 -1.34
CA HIS A 47 -19.94 -2.06 -1.34
C HIS A 47 -20.14 -0.84 -2.26
N ASP A 48 -19.07 -0.34 -2.89
CA ASP A 48 -19.10 0.81 -3.80
C ASP A 48 -18.56 0.39 -5.19
N LYS A 49 -19.48 0.26 -6.16
CA LYS A 49 -19.15 -0.18 -7.53
C LYS A 49 -18.36 0.87 -8.32
N GLU A 50 -18.60 2.15 -8.07
CA GLU A 50 -17.87 3.21 -8.76
C GLU A 50 -16.44 3.29 -8.22
N LEU A 51 -16.26 3.19 -6.90
CA LEU A 51 -14.92 3.12 -6.30
C LEU A 51 -14.16 1.88 -6.75
N HIS A 52 -14.84 0.73 -6.86
CA HIS A 52 -14.25 -0.49 -7.39
C HIS A 52 -13.72 -0.28 -8.82
N GLN A 53 -14.49 0.39 -9.68
CA GLN A 53 -14.05 0.69 -11.04
C GLN A 53 -12.83 1.64 -11.03
N ARG A 54 -12.87 2.72 -10.25
CA ARG A 54 -11.73 3.65 -10.12
C ARG A 54 -10.46 2.96 -9.62
N LEU A 55 -10.57 2.00 -8.70
CA LEU A 55 -9.43 1.21 -8.21
C LEU A 55 -8.85 0.30 -9.30
N ASN A 56 -9.71 -0.32 -10.12
CA ASN A 56 -9.28 -1.14 -11.23
C ASN A 56 -8.56 -0.30 -12.29
N ASP A 57 -9.11 0.86 -12.64
CA ASP A 57 -8.51 1.78 -13.60
C ASP A 57 -7.16 2.29 -13.10
N TRP A 58 -7.07 2.66 -11.81
CA TRP A 58 -5.81 3.05 -11.19
C TRP A 58 -4.77 1.93 -11.27
N ARG A 59 -5.13 0.68 -10.91
CA ARG A 59 -4.21 -0.46 -10.98
C ARG A 59 -3.76 -0.75 -12.42
N LYS A 60 -4.67 -0.62 -13.38
CA LYS A 60 -4.36 -0.77 -14.81
C LYS A 60 -3.38 0.29 -15.28
N ALA A 61 -3.60 1.56 -14.94
CA ALA A 61 -2.67 2.64 -15.30
C ALA A 61 -1.25 2.40 -14.76
N GLN A 62 -1.12 1.94 -13.51
CA GLN A 62 0.18 1.59 -12.93
C GLN A 62 0.86 0.41 -13.63
N THR A 63 0.07 -0.56 -14.11
CA THR A 63 0.58 -1.70 -14.88
C THR A 63 1.06 -1.23 -16.25
N ASP A 64 0.23 -0.46 -16.95
CA ASP A 64 0.50 0.04 -18.29
C ASP A 64 1.75 0.95 -18.28
N GLU A 65 1.91 1.82 -17.27
CA GLU A 65 3.09 2.69 -17.09
C GLU A 65 4.42 1.90 -17.08
N VAL A 66 4.47 0.75 -16.40
CA VAL A 66 5.69 -0.09 -16.36
C VAL A 66 5.88 -0.83 -17.67
N LEU A 67 4.80 -1.34 -18.28
CA LEU A 67 4.86 -2.05 -19.55
C LEU A 67 5.31 -1.16 -20.71
N GLU A 68 4.93 0.11 -20.68
CA GLU A 68 5.34 1.12 -21.66
C GLU A 68 6.81 1.54 -21.52
N ASN A 69 7.43 1.27 -20.37
CA ASN A 69 8.82 1.65 -20.06
C ASN A 69 9.68 0.44 -19.65
N PRO A 70 9.87 -0.57 -20.53
CA PRO A 70 10.51 -1.83 -20.16
C PRO A 70 12.04 -1.75 -20.03
N ASP A 71 12.70 -0.82 -20.71
CA ASP A 71 14.17 -0.67 -20.67
C ASP A 71 14.57 0.54 -19.80
N PRO A 72 15.16 0.31 -18.62
CA PRO A 72 15.54 1.39 -17.70
C PRO A 72 16.78 2.17 -18.18
N ARG A 73 17.47 1.73 -19.25
CA ARG A 73 18.69 2.38 -19.75
C ARG A 73 18.43 3.62 -20.61
N GLY A 74 17.17 3.86 -21.00
CA GLY A 74 16.79 4.93 -21.93
C GLY A 74 17.05 4.57 -23.40
N ALA A 75 16.35 5.23 -24.33
CA ALA A 75 16.72 5.18 -25.75
C ALA A 75 18.10 5.82 -25.91
N ALA A 76 19.07 5.05 -26.39
CA ALA A 76 20.42 5.52 -26.67
C ALA A 76 20.44 6.68 -27.67
#